data_AF-A0A5P9P375-F1
#
_entry.id   AF-A0A5P9P375-F1
#
_cell.length_a   1.000
_cell.length_b   1.000
_cell.length_c   1.000
_cell.angle_alpha   90.00
_cell.angle_beta   90.00
_cell.angle_gamma   90.00
#
_symmetry.space_group_name_H-M   'P 1'
#
loop_
_entity.id
_entity.type
_entity.pdbx_description
1 polymer ?
#
loop_
_entity_poly.entity_id
_entity_poly.type
_entity_poly.pdbx_seq_one_letter_code
_entity_poly.pdbx_strand_id
1 'polypeptide(L)'
;MTAHNQSNTTTDCKTCPHCGNEFSGEKGLRIHMAATHDEETIETVRCNWCGSPIEVREWKTDQNHYCTRSCGVAWTTYLKIGDRHPNYIDGASRGREFHWVAMAVRSRDGECVRCGRERSSKDGRALHVHHIVPEKEAEDPHDPQNLLSVCGGCHRTLEKLAPKEQLRECDIDSLEQLRLRGEAAEWVSKYREQIEVFASAPDPWPGMFAEAQKHLSKRSE
;
A
#
# COMPACT_ATOMS: atom_id res chain seq x y z
N MET A 1 -8.23 -37.05 36.63
CA MET A 1 -8.94 -37.61 35.46
C MET A 1 -9.54 -36.43 34.72
N THR A 2 -9.04 -36.24 33.51
CA THR A 2 -9.05 -35.01 32.72
C THR A 2 -10.44 -34.71 32.17
N ALA A 3 -10.91 -33.48 32.36
CA ALA A 3 -12.08 -32.95 31.71
C ALA A 3 -11.84 -32.85 30.19
N HIS A 4 -12.69 -33.47 29.38
CA HIS A 4 -12.68 -33.28 27.93
C HIS A 4 -13.59 -32.13 27.54
N ASN A 5 -12.89 -31.08 27.11
CA ASN A 5 -13.35 -29.83 26.53
C ASN A 5 -14.09 -30.11 25.21
N GLN A 6 -15.39 -29.81 25.17
CA GLN A 6 -16.17 -29.84 23.93
C GLN A 6 -15.89 -28.55 23.15
N SER A 7 -14.91 -28.58 22.26
CA SER A 7 -14.69 -27.53 21.26
C SER A 7 -15.69 -27.73 20.13
N ASN A 8 -16.77 -26.95 20.19
CA ASN A 8 -17.81 -26.84 19.18
C ASN A 8 -17.23 -26.16 17.93
N THR A 9 -16.74 -26.94 16.95
CA THR A 9 -16.32 -26.42 15.65
C THR A 9 -17.56 -26.21 14.80
N THR A 10 -18.08 -24.99 14.79
CA THR A 10 -19.08 -24.53 13.82
C THR A 10 -18.47 -24.66 12.42
N THR A 11 -18.72 -25.79 11.78
CA THR A 11 -18.43 -25.98 10.36
C THR A 11 -19.41 -25.09 9.62
N ASP A 12 -18.91 -24.09 8.90
CA ASP A 12 -19.72 -23.11 8.16
C ASP A 12 -20.44 -23.83 7.00
N CYS A 13 -21.61 -24.40 7.31
CA CYS A 13 -22.48 -25.06 6.35
C CYS A 13 -23.02 -24.04 5.34
N LYS A 14 -23.00 -24.39 4.05
CA LYS A 14 -23.48 -23.54 2.96
C LYS A 14 -24.76 -24.14 2.37
N THR A 15 -25.78 -23.30 2.20
CA THR A 15 -27.09 -23.72 1.69
C THR A 15 -27.24 -23.30 0.24
N CYS A 16 -27.78 -24.18 -0.60
CA CYS A 16 -28.09 -23.86 -1.99
C CYS A 16 -29.31 -22.91 -2.05
N PRO A 17 -29.21 -21.76 -2.73
CA PRO A 17 -30.31 -20.80 -2.82
C PRO A 17 -31.45 -21.26 -3.76
N HIS A 18 -31.21 -22.23 -4.65
CA HIS A 18 -32.20 -22.69 -5.63
C HIS A 18 -33.05 -23.86 -5.15
N CYS A 19 -32.49 -24.75 -4.32
CA CYS A 19 -33.20 -25.95 -3.84
C CYS A 19 -33.15 -26.16 -2.32
N GLY A 20 -32.41 -25.32 -1.58
CA GLY A 20 -32.33 -25.39 -0.12
C GLY A 20 -31.43 -26.50 0.44
N ASN A 21 -30.73 -27.27 -0.40
CA ASN A 21 -29.83 -28.32 0.07
C ASN A 21 -28.64 -27.75 0.87
N GLU A 22 -28.28 -28.41 1.97
CA GLU A 22 -27.17 -28.01 2.83
C GLU A 22 -25.90 -28.79 2.52
N PHE A 23 -24.76 -28.10 2.54
CA PHE A 23 -23.45 -28.67 2.26
C PHE A 23 -22.47 -28.32 3.37
N SER A 24 -21.59 -29.27 3.69
CA SER A 24 -20.54 -29.13 4.71
C SER A 24 -19.46 -28.11 4.36
N GLY A 25 -19.57 -27.42 3.23
CA GLY A 25 -18.66 -26.37 2.80
C GLY A 25 -18.83 -25.99 1.34
N GLU A 26 -18.16 -24.91 0.95
CA GLU A 26 -18.34 -24.24 -0.35
C GLU A 26 -17.98 -25.10 -1.56
N LYS A 27 -17.04 -26.03 -1.40
CA LYS A 27 -16.69 -27.00 -2.46
C LYS A 27 -17.86 -27.93 -2.79
N GLY A 28 -18.62 -28.37 -1.79
CA GLY A 28 -19.77 -29.25 -1.96
C GLY A 28 -20.92 -28.53 -2.66
N LEU A 29 -21.24 -27.32 -2.19
CA LEU A 29 -22.24 -26.47 -2.83
C LEU A 29 -21.90 -26.20 -4.30
N ARG A 30 -20.64 -25.91 -4.62
CA ARG A 30 -20.19 -25.64 -6.00
C ARG A 30 -20.40 -26.82 -6.95
N ILE A 31 -20.09 -28.04 -6.51
CA ILE A 31 -20.28 -29.25 -7.32
C ILE A 31 -21.77 -29.47 -7.56
N HIS A 32 -22.60 -29.29 -6.53
CA HIS A 32 -24.05 -29.42 -6.64
C HIS A 32 -24.66 -28.41 -7.61
N MET A 33 -24.30 -27.13 -7.49
CA MET A 33 -24.76 -26.05 -8.39
C MET A 33 -24.45 -26.38 -9.86
N ALA A 34 -23.24 -26.84 -10.14
CA ALA A 34 -22.82 -27.22 -11.49
C ALA A 34 -23.49 -28.49 -12.03
N ALA A 35 -23.93 -29.41 -11.17
CA ALA A 35 -24.52 -30.69 -11.58
C ALA A 35 -26.06 -30.68 -11.61
N THR A 36 -26.69 -29.79 -10.85
CA THR A 36 -28.15 -29.84 -10.58
C THR A 36 -28.90 -28.60 -11.04
N HIS A 37 -28.20 -27.46 -11.15
CA HIS A 37 -28.77 -26.18 -11.55
C HIS A 37 -28.09 -25.62 -12.81
N ASP A 38 -27.61 -26.52 -13.67
CA ASP A 38 -26.88 -26.21 -14.91
C ASP A 38 -27.83 -25.73 -16.04
N GLU A 39 -28.78 -24.84 -15.72
CA GLU A 39 -29.35 -23.94 -16.73
C GLU A 39 -28.37 -22.78 -16.87
N GLU A 40 -27.49 -22.86 -17.87
CA GLU A 40 -26.37 -21.94 -18.06
C GLU A 40 -26.83 -20.51 -18.35
N THR A 41 -26.92 -19.67 -17.32
CA THR A 41 -26.85 -18.22 -17.47
C THR A 41 -25.38 -17.81 -17.57
N ILE A 42 -24.94 -17.54 -18.80
CA ILE A 42 -23.60 -17.04 -19.12
C ILE A 42 -23.68 -15.52 -19.27
N GLU A 43 -22.89 -14.81 -18.48
CA GLU A 43 -22.73 -13.36 -18.56
C GLU A 43 -21.35 -13.01 -19.12
N THR A 44 -21.29 -11.91 -19.88
CA THR A 44 -20.03 -11.35 -20.35
C THR A 44 -19.53 -10.31 -19.35
N VAL A 45 -18.41 -10.61 -18.70
CA VAL A 45 -17.68 -9.71 -17.79
C VAL A 45 -16.36 -9.28 -18.42
N ARG A 46 -15.63 -8.36 -17.76
CA ARG A 46 -14.32 -7.91 -18.22
C ARG A 46 -13.20 -8.53 -17.39
N CYS A 47 -12.07 -8.81 -18.03
CA CYS A 47 -10.84 -9.12 -17.33
C CYS A 47 -10.42 -7.94 -16.44
N ASN A 48 -10.23 -8.16 -15.14
CA ASN A 48 -9.79 -7.14 -14.19
C ASN A 48 -8.40 -6.55 -14.49
N TRP A 49 -7.58 -7.22 -15.31
CA TRP A 49 -6.25 -6.76 -15.68
C TRP A 49 -6.19 -6.11 -17.07
N CYS A 50 -6.73 -6.76 -18.11
CA CYS A 50 -6.58 -6.28 -19.50
C CYS A 50 -7.88 -5.83 -20.17
N GLY A 51 -9.04 -6.03 -19.53
CA GLY A 51 -10.32 -5.48 -19.97
C GLY A 51 -10.99 -6.26 -21.10
N SER A 52 -10.31 -7.29 -21.61
CA SER A 52 -10.86 -8.22 -22.60
C SER A 52 -12.14 -8.88 -22.06
N PRO A 53 -13.16 -9.09 -22.91
CA PRO A 53 -14.39 -9.76 -22.51
C PRO A 53 -14.11 -11.23 -22.15
N ILE A 54 -14.82 -11.72 -21.14
CA ILE A 54 -14.77 -13.11 -20.66
C ILE A 54 -16.20 -13.56 -20.40
N GLU A 55 -16.53 -14.78 -20.82
CA GLU A 55 -17.79 -15.42 -20.49
C GLU A 55 -17.67 -16.16 -19.15
N VAL A 56 -18.54 -15.83 -18.21
CA VAL A 56 -18.60 -16.45 -16.88
C VAL A 56 -20.02 -16.83 -16.56
N ARG A 57 -20.20 -17.79 -15.64
CA ARG A 57 -21.52 -18.11 -15.12
C ARG A 57 -22.01 -16.97 -14.24
N GLU A 58 -23.31 -16.67 -14.25
CA GLU A 58 -23.93 -15.59 -13.49
C GLU A 58 -23.50 -15.58 -12.02
N TRP A 59 -23.52 -16.72 -11.33
CA TRP A 59 -23.09 -16.81 -9.92
C TRP A 59 -21.60 -16.52 -9.67
N LYS A 60 -20.79 -16.39 -10.72
CA LYS A 60 -19.36 -16.06 -10.62
C LYS A 60 -19.06 -14.59 -10.87
N THR A 61 -20.01 -13.80 -11.37
CA THR A 61 -19.79 -12.42 -11.84
C THR A 61 -19.20 -11.50 -10.76
N ASP A 62 -19.50 -11.76 -9.49
CA ASP A 62 -18.99 -11.02 -8.33
C ASP A 62 -17.52 -11.33 -7.97
N GLN A 63 -16.85 -12.21 -8.72
CA GLN A 63 -15.45 -12.58 -8.48
C GLN A 63 -14.50 -11.86 -9.45
N ASN A 64 -13.21 -11.81 -9.09
CA ASN A 64 -12.20 -11.33 -10.02
C ASN A 64 -12.03 -12.32 -11.19
N HIS A 65 -12.02 -11.80 -12.41
CA HIS A 65 -11.90 -12.57 -13.64
C HIS A 65 -10.68 -12.18 -14.48
N TYR A 66 -10.03 -13.19 -15.04
CA TYR A 66 -8.82 -13.02 -15.84
C TYR A 66 -8.90 -13.83 -17.11
N CYS A 67 -8.62 -13.21 -18.26
CA CYS A 67 -8.67 -13.90 -19.55
C CYS A 67 -7.53 -14.93 -19.68
N THR A 68 -6.48 -14.78 -18.89
CA THR A 68 -5.30 -15.67 -18.88
C THR A 68 -4.70 -15.76 -17.48
N ARG A 69 -3.94 -16.84 -17.25
CA ARG A 69 -3.13 -17.00 -16.03
C ARG A 69 -2.17 -15.83 -15.82
N SER A 70 -1.57 -15.30 -16.89
CA SER A 70 -0.66 -14.16 -16.85
C SER A 70 -1.37 -12.88 -16.39
N CYS A 71 -2.61 -12.63 -16.83
CA CYS A 71 -3.42 -11.52 -16.33
C CYS A 71 -3.74 -11.65 -14.84
N GLY A 72 -4.05 -12.86 -14.36
CA GLY A 72 -4.24 -13.12 -12.93
C GLY A 72 -2.95 -12.93 -12.11
N VAL A 73 -1.80 -13.39 -12.62
CA VAL A 73 -0.50 -13.17 -12.00
C VAL A 73 -0.13 -11.69 -11.99
N ALA A 74 -0.40 -10.96 -13.07
CA ALA A 74 -0.13 -9.54 -13.19
C ALA A 74 -0.98 -8.73 -12.20
N TRP A 75 -2.28 -9.02 -12.10
CA TRP A 75 -3.16 -8.45 -11.09
C TRP A 75 -2.71 -8.76 -9.66
N THR A 76 -2.38 -10.02 -9.38
CA THR A 76 -1.91 -10.42 -8.04
C THR A 76 -0.57 -9.76 -7.70
N THR A 77 0.33 -9.62 -8.66
CA THR A 77 1.63 -8.94 -8.49
C THR A 77 1.42 -7.44 -8.30
N TYR A 78 0.49 -6.85 -9.04
CA TYR A 78 0.09 -5.45 -8.91
C TYR A 78 -0.48 -5.14 -7.52
N LEU A 79 -1.34 -6.00 -6.99
CA LEU A 79 -1.84 -5.91 -5.62
C LEU A 79 -0.73 -6.15 -4.60
N LYS A 80 0.29 -6.96 -4.88
CA LYS A 80 1.40 -7.21 -3.94
C LYS A 80 2.39 -6.05 -3.76
N ILE A 81 2.19 -4.92 -4.44
CA ILE A 81 3.13 -3.79 -4.41
C ILE A 81 2.68 -2.74 -3.38
N GLY A 82 3.34 -2.73 -2.22
CA GLY A 82 3.22 -1.67 -1.21
C GLY A 82 1.85 -1.66 -0.52
N ASP A 83 1.25 -0.48 -0.38
CA ASP A 83 -0.07 -0.27 0.23
C ASP A 83 -1.25 -0.89 -0.53
N ARG A 84 -1.02 -1.44 -1.74
CA ARG A 84 -2.03 -2.13 -2.54
C ARG A 84 -2.29 -3.55 -2.05
N HIS A 85 -1.47 -4.06 -1.13
CA HIS A 85 -1.59 -5.43 -0.65
C HIS A 85 -2.86 -5.54 0.21
N PRO A 86 -3.80 -6.48 -0.08
CA PRO A 86 -5.06 -6.59 0.68
C PRO A 86 -4.87 -6.83 2.18
N ASN A 87 -3.73 -7.41 2.55
CA ASN A 87 -3.32 -7.59 3.96
C ASN A 87 -2.27 -6.55 4.42
N TYR A 88 -2.11 -5.42 3.73
CA TYR A 88 -1.27 -4.33 4.23
C TYR A 88 -1.97 -3.71 5.44
N ILE A 89 -1.50 -4.07 6.63
CA ILE A 89 -1.92 -3.51 7.90
C ILE A 89 -0.76 -2.65 8.39
N ASP A 90 -0.96 -1.34 8.45
CA ASP A 90 0.01 -0.41 9.04
C ASP A 90 0.07 -0.63 10.56
N GLY A 91 1.25 -1.01 11.04
CA GLY A 91 1.59 -1.02 12.46
C GLY A 91 3.07 -0.77 12.75
N ALA A 92 3.84 -0.32 11.75
CA ALA A 92 5.27 -0.04 11.87
C ALA A 92 5.82 0.87 10.77
N SER A 93 5.05 1.18 9.73
CA SER A 93 5.51 1.99 8.60
C SER A 93 4.46 3.05 8.32
N ARG A 94 4.80 4.32 8.58
CA ARG A 94 3.99 5.55 8.53
C ARG A 94 3.32 5.88 7.16
N GLY A 95 2.94 4.89 6.38
CA GLY A 95 2.31 5.02 5.06
C GLY A 95 3.27 5.22 3.88
N ARG A 96 2.72 5.06 2.67
CA ARG A 96 3.45 5.26 1.40
C ARG A 96 3.87 6.72 1.20
N GLU A 97 3.03 7.68 1.60
CA GLU A 97 3.36 9.12 1.51
C GLU A 97 4.62 9.46 2.30
N PHE A 98 4.71 9.00 3.55
CA PHE A 98 5.88 9.24 4.40
C PHE A 98 7.17 8.67 3.81
N HIS A 99 7.12 7.54 3.09
CA HIS A 99 8.30 6.98 2.44
C HIS A 99 8.96 7.98 1.49
N TRP A 100 8.17 8.65 0.66
CA TRP A 100 8.67 9.59 -0.34
C TRP A 100 9.07 10.92 0.26
N VAL A 101 8.29 11.43 1.21
CA VAL A 101 8.66 12.61 2.00
C VAL A 101 10.01 12.36 2.69
N ALA A 102 10.19 11.19 3.31
CA ALA A 102 11.44 10.83 3.95
C ALA A 102 12.61 10.70 2.97
N MET A 103 12.36 10.28 1.71
CA MET A 103 13.38 10.30 0.67
C MET A 103 13.78 11.73 0.28
N ALA A 104 12.80 12.62 0.10
CA ALA A 104 13.05 14.03 -0.23
C ALA A 104 13.81 14.74 0.89
N VAL A 105 13.44 14.52 2.15
CA VAL A 105 14.14 15.06 3.33
C VAL A 105 15.59 14.56 3.40
N ARG A 106 15.83 13.26 3.18
CA ARG A 106 17.21 12.72 3.09
C ARG A 106 18.02 13.30 1.96
N SER A 107 17.39 13.59 0.82
CA SER A 107 18.05 14.23 -0.31
C SER A 107 18.33 15.71 -0.06
N ARG A 108 17.42 16.41 0.63
CA ARG A 108 17.59 17.82 1.05
C ARG A 108 18.78 17.96 1.99
N ASP A 109 18.86 17.08 2.97
CA ASP A 109 19.86 17.19 4.04
C ASP A 109 21.21 16.60 3.64
N GLY A 110 21.23 15.49 2.88
CA GLY A 110 22.43 14.79 2.40
C GLY A 110 23.21 14.04 3.50
N GLU A 111 23.33 14.66 4.67
CA GLU A 111 24.03 14.19 5.86
C GLU A 111 23.19 14.40 7.12
N CYS A 112 23.70 13.93 8.26
CA CYS A 112 23.05 14.16 9.55
C CYS A 112 23.11 15.65 9.89
N VAL A 113 21.96 16.34 9.86
CA VAL A 113 21.87 17.80 10.10
C VAL A 113 22.55 18.24 11.40
N ARG A 114 22.49 17.42 12.46
CA ARG A 114 23.14 17.74 13.76
C ARG A 114 24.66 17.56 13.79
N CYS A 115 25.24 16.59 13.07
CA CYS A 115 26.65 16.21 13.27
C CYS A 115 27.48 16.05 12.00
N GLY A 116 26.91 16.33 10.83
CA GLY A 116 27.59 16.20 9.53
C GLY A 116 27.93 14.76 9.12
N ARG A 117 27.37 13.75 9.81
CA ARG A 117 27.63 12.36 9.45
C ARG A 117 26.90 12.00 8.16
N GLU A 118 27.67 11.75 7.11
CA GLU A 118 27.18 11.16 5.86
C GLU A 118 26.62 9.74 6.06
N ARG A 119 25.87 9.25 5.07
CA ARG A 119 25.37 7.88 5.05
C ARG A 119 26.53 6.88 5.16
N SER A 120 26.51 6.02 6.20
CA SER A 120 27.51 4.97 6.38
C SER A 120 27.46 3.97 5.23
N SER A 121 28.52 3.95 4.41
CA SER A 121 28.73 2.93 3.37
C SER A 121 29.06 1.56 3.95
N LYS A 122 29.58 1.48 5.18
CA LYS A 122 29.91 0.21 5.87
C LYS A 122 28.68 -0.58 6.31
N ASP A 123 27.61 0.09 6.71
CA ASP A 123 26.43 -0.56 7.31
C ASP A 123 25.22 -0.55 6.36
N GLY A 124 25.30 0.21 5.25
CA GLY A 124 24.26 0.36 4.23
C GLY A 124 22.99 1.10 4.67
N ARG A 125 22.79 1.30 5.98
CA ARG A 125 21.60 1.93 6.56
C ARG A 125 21.52 3.41 6.22
N ALA A 126 20.35 3.84 5.73
CA ALA A 126 20.04 5.25 5.50
C ALA A 126 19.97 6.03 6.82
N LEU A 127 20.11 7.35 6.76
CA LEU A 127 19.81 8.23 7.89
C LEU A 127 18.33 8.07 8.29
N HIS A 128 18.06 8.20 9.59
CA HIS A 128 16.71 8.25 10.11
C HIS A 128 16.09 9.60 9.77
N VAL A 129 14.77 9.64 9.63
CA VAL A 129 14.01 10.90 9.51
C VAL A 129 13.29 11.14 10.83
N HIS A 130 13.70 12.20 11.50
CA HIS A 130 13.29 12.63 12.83
C HIS A 130 12.20 13.68 12.74
N HIS A 131 11.18 13.58 13.60
CA HIS A 131 10.13 14.60 13.74
C HIS A 131 10.54 15.63 14.79
N ILE A 132 10.56 16.92 14.44
CA ILE A 132 10.85 18.00 15.38
C ILE A 132 9.73 18.12 16.42
N VAL A 133 8.49 18.19 15.95
CA VAL A 133 7.26 18.08 16.73
C VAL A 133 6.72 16.65 16.60
N PRO A 134 6.52 15.92 17.71
CA PRO A 134 6.02 14.54 17.67
C PRO A 134 4.70 14.39 16.89
N GLU A 135 4.53 13.24 16.26
CA GLU A 135 3.38 12.93 15.40
C GLU A 135 2.02 13.12 16.08
N LYS A 136 1.93 12.79 17.37
CA LYS A 136 0.72 12.98 18.20
C LYS A 136 0.40 14.45 18.52
N GLU A 137 1.32 15.37 18.30
CA GLU A 137 1.24 16.80 18.66
C GLU A 137 1.21 17.72 17.43
N ALA A 138 1.56 17.22 16.25
CA ALA A 138 1.62 17.99 15.01
C ALA A 138 0.30 17.87 14.21
N GLU A 139 -0.12 18.97 13.60
CA GLU A 139 -1.28 18.99 12.68
C GLU A 139 -0.96 18.29 11.35
N ASP A 140 0.22 18.57 10.78
CA ASP A 140 0.81 17.81 9.67
C ASP A 140 2.16 17.23 10.13
N PRO A 141 2.16 16.02 10.75
CA PRO A 141 3.38 15.38 11.22
C PRO A 141 4.43 15.20 10.14
N HIS A 142 3.98 14.96 8.91
CA HIS A 142 4.81 14.62 7.76
C HIS A 142 5.13 15.83 6.89
N ASP A 143 4.86 17.06 7.33
CA ASP A 143 5.40 18.25 6.67
C ASP A 143 6.94 18.14 6.64
N PRO A 144 7.60 18.23 5.47
CA PRO A 144 9.07 18.27 5.38
C PRO A 144 9.75 19.28 6.32
N GLN A 145 9.07 20.37 6.68
CA GLN A 145 9.58 21.37 7.63
C GLN A 145 9.59 20.85 9.08
N ASN A 146 8.80 19.83 9.40
CA ASN A 146 8.81 19.14 10.68
C ASN A 146 9.85 17.99 10.72
N LEU A 147 10.62 17.78 9.64
CA LEU A 147 11.44 16.59 9.45
C LEU A 147 12.93 16.89 9.29
N LEU A 148 13.79 16.09 9.92
CA LEU A 148 15.26 16.16 9.83
C LEU A 148 15.90 14.81 9.54
N SER A 149 16.92 14.77 8.70
CA SER A 149 17.75 13.58 8.50
C SER A 149 18.85 13.51 9.55
N VAL A 150 18.87 12.43 10.33
CA VAL A 150 19.83 12.26 11.43
C VAL A 150 20.36 10.83 11.54
N CYS A 151 21.56 10.68 12.07
CA CYS A 151 22.08 9.35 12.39
C CYS A 151 21.35 8.77 13.62
N GLY A 152 21.36 7.44 13.78
CA GLY A 152 20.64 6.81 14.90
C GLY A 152 21.10 7.26 16.30
N GLY A 153 22.36 7.73 16.43
CA GLY A 153 22.85 8.35 17.66
C GLY A 153 22.19 9.70 17.93
N CYS A 154 22.18 10.60 16.94
CA CYS A 154 21.55 11.91 17.06
C CYS A 154 20.03 11.82 17.17
N HIS A 155 19.38 10.84 16.51
CA HIS A 155 17.94 10.59 16.65
C HIS A 155 17.54 10.41 18.12
N ARG A 156 18.21 9.51 18.84
CA ARG A 156 17.97 9.26 20.28
C ARG A 156 18.27 10.46 21.17
N THR A 157 19.18 11.33 20.75
CA THR A 157 19.49 12.57 21.48
C THR A 157 18.36 13.57 21.30
N LEU A 158 17.92 13.81 20.06
CA LEU A 158 16.89 14.79 19.73
C LEU A 158 15.50 14.39 20.26
N GLU A 159 15.16 13.10 20.30
CA GLU A 159 13.91 12.59 20.90
C GLU A 159 13.69 13.04 22.36
N LYS A 160 14.74 13.44 23.08
CA LYS A 160 14.68 13.85 24.49
C LYS A 160 14.55 15.37 24.67
N LEU A 161 14.64 16.14 23.60
CA LEU A 161 14.70 17.60 23.63
C LEU A 161 13.37 18.21 23.18
N ALA A 162 13.02 19.37 23.74
CA ALA A 162 11.87 20.12 23.23
C ALA A 162 12.13 20.65 21.81
N PRO A 163 11.09 20.88 20.98
CA PRO A 163 11.26 21.34 19.59
C PRO A 163 12.22 22.53 19.43
N LYS A 164 12.11 23.55 20.30
CA LYS A 164 13.00 24.73 20.27
C LYS A 164 14.47 24.39 20.53
N GLU A 165 14.72 23.42 21.40
CA GLU A 165 16.07 22.98 21.73
C GLU A 165 16.67 22.14 20.60
N GLN A 166 15.85 21.30 19.96
CA GLN A 166 16.27 20.54 18.79
C GLN A 166 16.71 21.46 17.64
N LEU A 167 15.95 22.52 17.35
CA LEU A 167 16.31 23.51 16.32
C LEU A 167 17.66 24.19 16.63
N ARG A 168 17.85 24.62 17.88
CA ARG A 168 19.13 25.21 18.33
C ARG A 168 20.30 24.23 18.22
N GLU A 169 20.11 22.97 18.59
CA GLU A 169 21.14 21.92 18.49
C GLU A 169 21.50 21.56 17.03
N CYS A 170 20.60 21.84 16.09
CA CYS A 170 20.81 21.57 14.67
C CYS A 170 21.18 22.83 13.87
N ASP A 171 21.41 23.96 14.55
CA ASP A 171 21.72 25.25 13.92
C ASP A 171 20.65 25.71 12.92
N ILE A 172 19.38 25.56 13.31
CA ILE A 172 18.21 25.94 12.51
C ILE A 172 17.52 27.13 13.19
N ASP A 173 17.57 28.28 12.53
CA ASP A 173 16.94 29.53 12.98
C ASP A 173 15.42 29.50 12.77
N SER A 174 14.94 28.84 11.71
CA SER A 174 13.52 28.77 11.38
C SER A 174 13.15 27.53 10.58
N LEU A 175 11.90 27.07 10.72
CA LEU A 175 11.37 25.93 9.97
C LEU A 175 11.38 26.15 8.44
N GLU A 176 11.33 27.41 7.98
CA GLU A 176 11.42 27.74 6.56
C GLU A 176 12.77 27.35 5.91
N GLN A 177 13.83 27.18 6.71
CA GLN A 177 15.10 26.62 6.22
C GLN A 177 14.95 25.15 5.80
N LEU A 178 13.99 24.45 6.38
CA LEU A 178 13.69 23.04 6.12
C LEU A 178 12.68 22.85 4.98
N ARG A 179 12.14 23.92 4.43
CA ARG A 179 11.22 23.81 3.30
C ARG A 179 11.92 23.16 2.09
N LEU A 180 11.27 22.17 1.48
CA LEU A 180 11.76 21.61 0.21
C LEU A 180 11.74 22.68 -0.88
N ARG A 181 12.75 22.68 -1.74
CA ARG A 181 12.89 23.61 -2.88
C ARG A 181 13.32 22.84 -4.14
N GLY A 182 13.09 23.45 -5.30
CA GLY A 182 13.48 22.91 -6.61
C GLY A 182 12.89 21.53 -6.89
N GLU A 183 13.68 20.66 -7.51
CA GLU A 183 13.25 19.33 -7.98
C GLU A 183 12.61 18.47 -6.88
N ALA A 184 13.12 18.54 -5.65
CA ALA A 184 12.57 17.77 -4.54
C ALA A 184 11.15 18.23 -4.14
N ALA A 185 10.90 19.55 -4.16
CA ALA A 185 9.57 20.10 -3.89
C ALA A 185 8.57 19.79 -5.02
N GLU A 186 9.01 19.96 -6.28
CA GLU A 186 8.20 19.64 -7.45
C GLU A 186 7.80 18.15 -7.47
N TRP A 187 8.75 17.28 -7.14
CA TRP A 187 8.52 15.84 -7.10
C TRP A 187 7.57 15.42 -5.99
N VAL A 188 7.73 15.94 -4.76
CA VAL A 188 6.79 15.65 -3.66
C VAL A 188 5.39 16.20 -3.97
N SER A 189 5.27 17.41 -4.51
CA SER A 189 3.98 18.01 -4.88
C SER A 189 3.26 17.18 -5.95
N LYS A 190 3.97 16.80 -7.01
CA LYS A 190 3.44 15.95 -8.08
C LYS A 190 2.99 14.60 -7.54
N TYR A 191 3.74 14.04 -6.60
CA TYR A 191 3.41 12.76 -6.01
C TYR A 191 2.18 12.84 -5.09
N ARG A 192 2.05 13.91 -4.29
CA ARG A 192 0.87 14.14 -3.45
C ARG A 192 -0.39 14.32 -4.29
N GLU A 193 -0.32 15.12 -5.36
CA GLU A 193 -1.40 15.27 -6.34
C GLU A 193 -1.77 13.90 -6.95
N GLN A 194 -0.79 13.07 -7.30
CA GLN A 194 -1.06 11.71 -7.78
C GLN A 194 -1.73 10.82 -6.73
N ILE A 195 -1.32 10.86 -5.47
CA ILE A 195 -2.00 10.12 -4.38
C ILE A 195 -3.44 10.59 -4.26
N GLU A 196 -3.69 11.90 -4.22
CA GLU A 196 -5.03 12.46 -4.14
C GLU A 196 -5.88 12.02 -5.33
N VAL A 197 -5.32 12.02 -6.55
CA VAL A 197 -5.98 11.52 -7.76
C VAL A 197 -6.25 10.01 -7.65
N PHE A 198 -5.32 9.19 -7.15
CA PHE A 198 -5.55 7.75 -6.98
C PHE A 198 -6.55 7.43 -5.87
N ALA A 199 -6.56 8.21 -4.78
CA ALA A 199 -7.49 8.06 -3.66
C ALA A 199 -8.90 8.54 -4.01
N SER A 200 -9.03 9.51 -4.92
CA SER A 200 -10.30 10.03 -5.42
C SER A 200 -10.77 9.38 -6.72
N ALA A 201 -9.93 8.57 -7.38
CA ALA A 201 -10.32 7.82 -8.56
C ALA A 201 -11.32 6.71 -8.19
N PRO A 202 -12.45 6.58 -8.91
CA PRO A 202 -13.27 5.38 -8.81
C PRO A 202 -12.43 4.14 -9.21
N ASP A 203 -12.77 2.97 -8.65
CA ASP A 203 -12.13 1.68 -8.92
C ASP A 203 -11.71 1.52 -10.38
N PRO A 204 -10.51 0.96 -10.64
CA PRO A 204 -9.69 1.31 -11.80
C PRO A 204 -10.44 1.24 -13.15
N TRP A 205 -10.79 2.43 -13.62
CA TRP A 205 -11.40 2.71 -14.93
C TRP A 205 -10.38 2.51 -16.09
N PRO A 206 -10.84 2.19 -17.32
CA PRO A 206 -10.12 2.06 -18.60
C PRO A 206 -8.81 2.81 -18.88
N GLY A 207 -8.47 3.90 -18.18
CA GLY A 207 -7.22 4.65 -18.36
C GLY A 207 -5.95 3.90 -17.90
N MET A 208 -6.05 3.07 -16.86
CA MET A 208 -4.91 2.27 -16.37
C MET A 208 -4.48 1.17 -17.36
N PHE A 209 -5.34 0.83 -18.32
CA PHE A 209 -5.09 -0.19 -19.35
C PHE A 209 -4.09 0.29 -20.41
N ALA A 210 -4.11 1.55 -20.80
CA ALA A 210 -3.24 2.10 -21.85
C ALA A 210 -1.79 2.23 -21.38
N GLU A 211 -1.57 2.64 -20.13
CA GLU A 211 -0.24 2.80 -19.54
C GLU A 211 0.43 1.43 -19.32
N ALA A 212 -0.33 0.45 -18.83
CA ALA A 212 0.15 -0.92 -18.64
C ALA A 212 0.50 -1.61 -19.97
N GLN A 213 -0.27 -1.37 -21.03
CA GLN A 213 0.03 -1.89 -22.38
C GLN A 213 1.31 -1.29 -22.96
N LYS A 214 1.59 0.02 -22.77
CA LYS A 214 2.85 0.66 -23.22
C LYS A 214 4.10 0.07 -22.56
N HIS A 215 3.98 -0.41 -21.32
CA HIS A 215 5.09 -1.05 -20.61
C HIS A 215 5.36 -2.49 -21.07
N LEU A 216 4.34 -3.18 -21.60
CA LEU A 216 4.47 -4.55 -22.12
C LEU A 216 5.02 -4.57 -23.54
N SER A 217 4.63 -3.64 -24.41
CA SER A 217 5.18 -3.54 -25.78
C SER A 217 6.67 -3.22 -25.81
N LYS A 218 7.18 -2.51 -24.81
CA LYS A 218 8.62 -2.20 -24.63
C LYS A 218 9.47 -3.36 -24.08
N ARG A 219 8.84 -4.45 -23.64
CA ARG A 219 9.52 -5.66 -23.11
C ARG A 219 9.54 -6.82 -24.12
N SER A 220 8.88 -6.65 -25.25
CA SER A 220 8.83 -7.60 -26.36
C SER A 220 9.75 -7.21 -27.54
N GLU A 221 10.61 -6.21 -27.36
CA GLU A 221 11.72 -5.87 -28.25
C GLU A 221 13.06 -6.23 -27.60
#